data_AF-O15934-F1
#
_entry.id   AF-O15934-F1
#
_cell.length_a   1.000
_cell.length_b   1.000
_cell.length_c   1.000
_cell.angle_alpha   90.00
_cell.angle_beta   90.00
_cell.angle_gamma   90.00
#
_symmetry.space_group_name_H-M   'P 1'
#
loop_
_entity.id
_entity.type
_entity.pdbx_description
1 polymer ?
#
loop_
_entity_poly.entity_id
_entity_poly.type
_entity_poly.pdbx_seq_one_letter_code
_entity_poly.pdbx_strand_id
1 'polypeptide(L)'
;FKKLDESEYKSRNVNNTRNKIINLAKENMCINDISSKYCDYMKDKISSGSCSNNERKQLCCSISDYCLNYFDYNSNKYYDCTKNEFSDPSYKC
;
A
#
# COMPACT_ATOMS: atom_id res chain seq x y z
N PHE A 1 2.98 13.72 -10.77
CA PHE A 1 2.14 13.95 -9.58
C PHE A 1 2.92 14.77 -8.56
N LYS A 2 2.28 15.78 -7.95
CA LYS A 2 2.90 16.52 -6.83
C LYS A 2 2.78 15.66 -5.58
N LYS A 3 3.89 15.47 -4.87
CA LYS A 3 3.91 14.70 -3.63
C LYS A 3 3.36 15.50 -2.46
N LEU A 4 2.77 14.77 -1.53
CA LEU A 4 2.41 15.25 -0.20
C LEU A 4 3.67 15.33 0.68
N ASP A 5 3.57 16.11 1.75
CA ASP A 5 4.70 16.37 2.63
C ASP A 5 5.00 15.15 3.53
N GLU A 6 6.28 14.83 3.72
CA GLU A 6 6.70 13.73 4.59
C GLU A 6 6.34 13.97 6.07
N SER A 7 6.24 15.22 6.51
CA SER A 7 5.77 15.57 7.85
C SER A 7 4.31 15.18 8.08
N GLU A 8 3.46 15.25 7.04
CA GLU A 8 2.08 14.75 7.10
C GLU A 8 2.06 13.22 7.28
N TYR A 9 2.95 12.50 6.60
CA TYR A 9 3.08 11.05 6.79
C TYR A 9 3.53 10.68 8.21
N LYS A 10 4.45 11.44 8.80
CA LYS A 10 4.97 11.19 10.16
C LYS A 10 3.94 11.51 11.25
N SER A 11 3.12 12.53 11.04
CA SER A 11 2.05 12.96 11.96
C SER A 11 0.72 12.25 11.72
N ARG A 12 0.67 11.31 10.77
CA ARG A 12 -0.58 10.65 10.37
C ARG A 12 -1.23 9.89 11.52
N ASN A 13 -2.56 9.93 11.56
CA ASN A 13 -3.31 8.99 12.37
C ASN A 13 -3.32 7.62 11.69
N VAL A 14 -2.53 6.70 12.21
CA VAL A 14 -2.32 5.36 11.64
C VAL A 14 -3.65 4.62 11.44
N ASN A 15 -4.58 4.68 12.39
CA ASN A 15 -5.88 4.01 12.26
C ASN A 15 -6.74 4.59 11.13
N ASN A 16 -6.75 5.92 10.99
CA ASN A 16 -7.48 6.58 9.90
C ASN A 16 -6.85 6.26 8.54
N THR A 17 -5.51 6.29 8.45
CA THR A 17 -4.77 5.91 7.24
C THR A 17 -5.11 4.49 6.79
N ARG A 18 -5.12 3.52 7.72
CA ARG A 18 -5.48 2.14 7.41
C ARG A 18 -6.89 2.02 6.85
N ASN A 19 -7.87 2.65 7.50
CA ASN A 19 -9.26 2.63 7.01
C ASN A 19 -9.38 3.23 5.61
N LYS A 20 -8.63 4.31 5.32
CA LYS A 20 -8.56 4.87 3.97
C LYS A 20 -7.98 3.88 2.97
N ILE A 21 -6.87 3.21 3.30
CA ILE A 21 -6.23 2.21 2.43
C ILE A 21 -7.18 1.03 2.16
N ILE A 22 -7.88 0.53 3.18
CA ILE A 22 -8.85 -0.56 3.04
C ILE A 22 -10.01 -0.14 2.15
N ASN A 23 -10.54 1.07 2.32
CA ASN A 23 -11.61 1.57 1.47
C ASN A 23 -11.13 1.77 0.04
N LEU A 24 -9.94 2.32 -0.16
CA LEU A 24 -9.31 2.42 -1.47
C LEU A 24 -9.15 1.03 -2.11
N ALA A 25 -8.72 0.01 -1.37
CA ALA A 25 -8.56 -1.36 -1.91
C ALA A 25 -9.86 -1.96 -2.47
N LYS A 26 -11.03 -1.59 -1.94
CA LYS A 26 -12.32 -2.06 -2.48
C LYS A 26 -12.64 -1.46 -3.85
N GLU A 27 -12.16 -0.25 -4.12
CA GLU A 27 -12.41 0.51 -5.36
C GLU A 27 -11.23 0.46 -6.33
N ASN A 28 -10.02 0.20 -5.82
CA ASN A 28 -8.78 0.27 -6.56
C ASN A 28 -8.63 -0.97 -7.44
N MET A 29 -8.77 -0.77 -8.75
CA MET A 29 -8.52 -1.80 -9.76
C MET A 29 -7.03 -1.95 -10.10
N CYS A 30 -6.14 -1.42 -9.27
CA CYS A 30 -4.70 -1.42 -9.49
C CYS A 30 -4.31 -0.79 -10.84
N ILE A 31 -4.87 0.39 -11.12
CA ILE A 31 -4.71 1.12 -12.39
C ILE A 31 -3.30 1.74 -12.51
N ASN A 32 -2.64 2.01 -11.38
CA ASN A 32 -1.30 2.54 -11.38
C ASN A 32 -0.28 1.46 -11.75
N ASP A 33 0.33 1.59 -12.93
CA ASP A 33 1.32 0.65 -13.46
C ASP A 33 2.51 0.41 -12.52
N ILE A 34 2.95 1.43 -11.77
CA ILE A 34 4.07 1.29 -10.83
C ILE A 34 3.65 0.35 -9.70
N SER A 35 2.50 0.62 -9.10
CA SER A 35 1.92 -0.20 -8.03
C SER A 35 1.58 -1.60 -8.51
N SER A 36 1.04 -1.74 -9.72
CA SER A 36 0.71 -3.05 -10.31
C SER A 36 1.95 -3.92 -10.48
N LYS A 37 3.02 -3.39 -11.10
CA LYS A 37 4.28 -4.11 -11.27
C LYS A 37 4.94 -4.46 -9.94
N TYR A 38 4.93 -3.53 -8.99
CA TYR A 38 5.45 -3.77 -7.65
C TYR A 38 4.69 -4.90 -6.95
N CYS A 39 3.37 -4.88 -7.03
CA CYS A 39 2.52 -5.87 -6.38
C CYS A 39 2.57 -7.24 -7.05
N ASP A 40 2.76 -7.30 -8.37
CA ASP A 40 3.04 -8.55 -9.06
C ASP A 40 4.37 -9.17 -8.61
N TYR A 41 5.40 -8.33 -8.35
CA TYR A 41 6.67 -8.79 -7.77
C TYR A 41 6.54 -9.22 -6.30
N MET A 42 5.71 -8.52 -5.52
CA MET A 42 5.50 -8.80 -4.10
C MET A 42 4.50 -9.93 -3.83
N LYS A 43 3.78 -10.40 -4.85
CA LYS A 43 2.68 -11.38 -4.74
C LYS A 43 3.05 -12.62 -3.92
N ASP A 44 4.25 -13.17 -4.14
CA ASP A 44 4.71 -14.38 -3.45
C ASP A 44 5.31 -14.09 -2.06
N LYS A 45 5.59 -12.82 -1.76
CA LYS A 45 6.16 -12.35 -0.49
C LYS A 45 5.10 -11.88 0.51
N ILE A 46 3.90 -11.55 0.03
CA ILE A 46 2.76 -11.15 0.87
C ILE A 46 1.98 -12.42 1.24
N SER A 47 2.21 -12.90 2.46
CA SER A 47 1.79 -14.22 2.94
C SER A 47 0.28 -14.34 3.21
N SER A 48 -0.28 -15.41 2.65
CA SER A 48 -1.52 -16.14 2.93
C SER A 48 -2.43 -15.76 4.12
N GLY A 49 -3.13 -14.62 4.02
CA GLY A 49 -4.41 -14.42 4.71
C GLY A 49 -5.59 -15.15 4.04
N SER A 50 -6.81 -14.97 4.54
CA SER A 50 -8.05 -15.58 3.99
C SER A 50 -8.50 -14.99 2.65
N CYS A 51 -7.82 -13.95 2.16
CA CYS A 51 -8.22 -13.21 0.96
C CYS A 51 -7.77 -13.89 -0.33
N SER A 52 -8.56 -13.71 -1.38
CA SER A 52 -8.25 -14.15 -2.74
C SER A 52 -7.04 -13.41 -3.32
N ASN A 53 -6.44 -13.98 -4.38
CA ASN A 53 -5.32 -13.35 -5.07
C ASN A 53 -5.67 -11.94 -5.59
N ASN A 54 -6.91 -11.72 -6.02
CA ASN A 54 -7.34 -10.42 -6.51
C ASN A 54 -7.44 -9.39 -5.38
N GLU A 55 -8.08 -9.74 -4.27
CA GLU A 55 -8.18 -8.87 -3.09
C GLU A 55 -6.80 -8.50 -2.54
N ARG A 56 -5.88 -9.47 -2.49
CA ARG A 56 -4.48 -9.21 -2.08
C ARG A 56 -3.78 -8.24 -3.04
N LYS A 57 -3.95 -8.43 -4.35
CA LYS A 57 -3.38 -7.51 -5.35
C LYS A 57 -3.95 -6.11 -5.19
N GLN A 58 -5.26 -5.97 -5.05
CA GLN A 58 -5.92 -4.68 -4.85
C GLN A 58 -5.46 -3.97 -3.58
N LEU A 59 -5.34 -4.70 -2.47
CA LEU A 59 -4.81 -4.16 -1.22
C LEU A 59 -3.36 -3.71 -1.36
N CYS A 60 -2.52 -4.55 -1.96
CA CYS A 60 -1.13 -4.20 -2.22
C CYS A 60 -1.03 -2.92 -3.06
N CYS A 61 -1.84 -2.80 -4.12
CA CYS A 61 -1.80 -1.63 -4.98
C CYS A 61 -2.24 -0.38 -4.24
N SER A 62 -3.27 -0.47 -3.38
CA SER A 62 -3.67 0.64 -2.52
C SER A 62 -2.61 1.06 -1.51
N ILE A 63 -1.87 0.10 -0.92
CA ILE A 63 -0.73 0.40 -0.05
C ILE A 63 0.38 1.09 -0.83
N SER A 64 0.73 0.56 -2.00
CA SER A 64 1.73 1.15 -2.87
C SER A 64 1.35 2.57 -3.32
N ASP A 65 0.11 2.76 -3.81
CA ASP A 65 -0.41 4.06 -4.24
C ASP A 65 -0.40 5.07 -3.09
N TYR A 66 -0.80 4.63 -1.89
CA TYR A 66 -0.71 5.44 -0.69
C TYR A 66 0.73 5.90 -0.42
N CYS A 67 1.70 4.99 -0.44
CA CYS A 67 3.10 5.32 -0.22
C CYS A 67 3.70 6.21 -1.33
N LEU A 68 3.27 6.06 -2.59
CA LEU A 68 3.69 6.90 -3.71
C LEU A 68 3.22 8.36 -3.59
N ASN A 69 2.15 8.63 -2.84
CA ASN A 69 1.73 10.00 -2.59
C ASN A 69 2.77 10.78 -1.78
N TYR A 70 3.61 10.10 -0.99
CA TYR A 70 4.61 10.74 -0.11
C TYR A 70 6.05 10.50 -0.58
N PHE A 71 6.35 9.33 -1.16
CA PHE A 71 7.71 8.86 -1.39
C PHE A 71 7.96 8.46 -2.85
N ASP A 72 9.22 8.52 -3.29
CA ASP A 72 9.59 8.02 -4.62
C ASP A 72 9.61 6.50 -4.59
N TYR A 73 9.09 5.86 -5.64
CA TYR A 73 9.07 4.41 -5.79
C TYR A 73 10.40 3.73 -5.47
N ASN A 74 11.52 4.33 -5.88
CA ASN A 74 12.87 3.78 -5.67
C ASN A 74 13.54 4.26 -4.36
N SER A 75 12.81 4.94 -3.47
CA SER A 75 13.37 5.42 -2.21
C SER A 75 13.24 4.38 -1.10
N ASN A 76 14.23 4.34 -0.21
CA ASN A 76 14.15 3.52 1.01
C ASN A 76 12.87 3.83 1.80
N LYS A 77 12.44 5.09 1.83
CA LYS A 77 11.21 5.52 2.52
C LYS A 77 9.95 4.89 1.94
N TYR A 78 9.88 4.70 0.62
CA TYR A 78 8.76 4.01 -0.01
C TYR A 78 8.73 2.52 0.38
N TYR A 79 9.89 1.87 0.35
CA TYR A 79 9.98 0.46 0.76
C TYR A 79 9.67 0.28 2.25
N ASP A 80 10.16 1.18 3.11
CA ASP A 80 9.83 1.20 4.54
C ASP A 80 8.33 1.42 4.74
N CYS A 81 7.73 2.37 4.01
CA CYS A 81 6.29 2.64 4.06
C CYS A 81 5.48 1.39 3.71
N THR A 82 5.73 0.78 2.54
CA THR A 82 4.98 -0.40 2.08
C THR A 82 5.20 -1.59 3.01
N LYS A 83 6.43 -1.84 3.48
CA LYS A 83 6.74 -2.92 4.41
C LYS A 83 6.05 -2.75 5.77
N ASN A 84 5.99 -1.52 6.29
CA ASN A 84 5.30 -1.24 7.54
C ASN A 84 3.80 -1.56 7.42
N GLU A 85 3.16 -1.16 6.32
CA GLU A 85 1.75 -1.49 6.10
C GLU A 85 1.55 -3.00 5.86
N PHE A 86 2.42 -3.70 5.11
CA PHE A 86 2.32 -5.16 4.93
C PHE A 86 2.54 -5.97 6.20
N SER A 87 3.29 -5.44 7.17
CA SER A 87 3.53 -6.11 8.45
C SER A 87 2.39 -5.90 9.45
N ASP A 88 1.38 -5.13 9.07
CA ASP A 88 0.30 -4.73 9.95
C ASP A 88 -0.78 -5.81 10.05
N PRO A 89 -1.04 -6.36 11.24
CA PRO A 89 -1.98 -7.47 11.42
C PRO A 89 -3.45 -7.04 11.24
N SER A 90 -3.75 -5.74 11.13
CA SER A 90 -5.11 -5.26 10.85
C SER A 90 -5.54 -5.54 9.40
N TYR A 91 -4.58 -5.71 8.49
CA TYR A 91 -4.83 -6.28 7.19
C TYR A 91 -4.99 -7.80 7.34
N LYS A 92 -6.23 -8.28 7.17
CA LYS A 92 -6.57 -9.71 7.23
C LYS A 92 -6.21 -10.46 5.94
N CYS A 93 -5.73 -9.71 4.95
CA CYS A 93 -5.13 -10.15 3.71
C CYS A 93 -3.62 -9.96 3.84
#